data_AF-A0A6C0JWE9-F1
#
_entry.id   AF-A0A6C0JWE9-F1
#
_cell.length_a   1.000
_cell.length_b   1.000
_cell.length_c   1.000
_cell.angle_alpha   90.00
_cell.angle_beta   90.00
_cell.angle_gamma   90.00
#
_symmetry.space_group_name_H-M   'P 1'
#
loop_
_entity.id
_entity.type
_entity.pdbx_description
1 polymer ?
#
loop_
_entity_poly.entity_id
_entity_poly.type
_entity_poly.pdbx_seq_one_letter_code
_entity_poly.pdbx_strand_id
1 'polypeptide(L)'
;MRIKVLVPTISYTPVLEYYNSHKDADEEPLQVLDRAEGGFKIDIPERDIPERNGYYMDSNYTIQQLRWENGFLKSMGYIGFSEKQTLLLYHSIANAIGENNVLLI
;
A
#
# COMPACT_ATOMS: atom_id res chain seq x y z
N MET A 1 -9.11 -7.02 5.35
CA MET A 1 -8.97 -5.68 5.97
C MET A 1 -8.82 -4.64 4.88
N ARG A 2 -9.47 -3.49 5.04
CA ARG A 2 -9.48 -2.36 4.11
C ARG A 2 -9.34 -1.07 4.90
N ILE A 3 -8.74 -0.06 4.29
CA ILE A 3 -8.62 1.28 4.88
C ILE A 3 -9.60 2.19 4.14
N LYS A 4 -10.44 2.92 4.86
CA LYS A 4 -11.31 3.97 4.31
C LYS A 4 -10.83 5.33 4.78
N VAL A 5 -10.59 6.23 3.84
CA VAL A 5 -10.23 7.62 4.10
C VAL A 5 -11.46 8.51 3.90
N LEU A 6 -11.69 9.40 4.86
CA LEU A 6 -12.90 10.23 4.94
C LEU A 6 -12.70 11.65 4.38
N VAL A 7 -11.45 12.02 4.09
CA VAL A 7 -11.08 13.30 3.47
C VAL A 7 -10.89 13.12 1.95
N PRO A 8 -11.11 14.17 1.15
CA PRO A 8 -11.09 14.05 -0.31
C PRO A 8 -9.70 13.75 -0.89
N THR A 9 -8.63 14.19 -0.23
CA THR A 9 -7.25 13.99 -0.66
C THR A 9 -6.33 13.84 0.55
N ILE A 10 -5.20 13.16 0.37
CA ILE A 10 -4.14 13.05 1.38
C ILE A 10 -2.79 13.35 0.75
N SER A 11 -1.86 13.87 1.55
CA SER A 11 -0.45 13.98 1.14
C SER A 11 0.25 12.63 1.34
N TYR A 12 1.00 12.18 0.34
CA TYR A 12 1.75 10.93 0.41
C TYR A 12 2.96 11.02 1.34
N THR A 13 3.69 12.14 1.29
CA THR A 13 4.95 12.30 2.03
C THR A 13 4.86 11.92 3.52
N PRO A 14 3.95 12.49 4.34
CA PRO A 14 3.89 12.14 5.76
C PRO A 14 3.51 10.67 5.99
N VAL A 15 2.70 10.08 5.11
CA VAL A 15 2.33 8.65 5.18
C VAL A 15 3.55 7.78 4.91
N LEU A 16 4.33 8.08 3.85
CA LEU A 16 5.52 7.34 3.49
C LEU A 16 6.61 7.47 4.56
N GLU A 17 6.84 8.68 5.09
CA GLU A 17 7.82 8.92 6.15
C GLU A 17 7.49 8.16 7.42
N TYR A 18 6.23 8.20 7.87
CA TYR A 18 5.79 7.46 9.05
C TYR A 18 5.93 5.95 8.82
N TYR A 19 5.40 5.42 7.71
CA TYR A 19 5.47 4.00 7.42
C TYR A 19 6.92 3.50 7.38
N ASN A 20 7.78 4.17 6.61
CA ASN A 20 9.14 3.71 6.36
C ASN A 20 10.07 3.87 7.56
N SER A 21 9.71 4.71 8.54
CA SER A 21 10.43 4.82 9.82
C SER A 21 9.98 3.80 10.88
N HIS A 22 8.84 3.12 10.67
CA HIS A 22 8.24 2.18 11.63
C HIS A 22 8.11 0.74 11.12
N LYS A 23 8.38 0.49 9.83
CA LYS A 23 8.48 -0.87 9.28
C LYS A 23 9.70 -1.60 9.85
N ASP A 24 9.76 -2.92 9.69
CA ASP A 24 10.97 -3.65 10.08
C ASP A 24 12.13 -3.30 9.14
N ALA A 25 13.36 -3.46 9.63
CA ALA A 25 14.56 -3.06 8.91
C ALA A 25 14.77 -3.86 7.60
N ASP A 26 14.32 -5.11 7.58
CA ASP A 26 14.42 -6.05 6.46
C ASP A 26 13.23 -5.99 5.48
N GLU A 27 12.15 -5.29 5.83
CA GLU A 27 11.00 -5.11 4.94
C GLU A 27 11.30 -4.10 3.82
N GLU A 28 10.76 -4.34 2.63
CA GLU A 28 10.83 -3.37 1.53
C GLU A 28 10.04 -2.08 1.84
N PRO A 29 10.48 -0.92 1.34
CA PRO A 29 9.84 0.36 1.66
C PRO A 29 8.48 0.49 0.98
N LEU A 30 7.58 1.23 1.64
CA LEU A 30 6.36 1.73 1.05
C LEU A 30 6.67 2.84 0.06
N GLN A 31 6.01 2.78 -1.10
CA GLN A 31 6.13 3.74 -2.18
C GLN A 31 4.76 4.17 -2.70
N VAL A 32 4.72 5.29 -3.43
CA VAL A 32 3.54 5.68 -4.21
C VAL A 32 3.34 4.69 -5.34
N LEU A 33 2.10 4.26 -5.56
CA LEU A 33 1.74 3.48 -6.73
C LEU A 33 1.54 4.40 -7.94
N ASP A 34 2.40 4.28 -8.94
CA ASP A 34 2.33 5.03 -10.20
C ASP A 34 1.32 4.40 -11.17
N ARG A 35 0.03 4.56 -10.83
CA ARG A 35 -1.14 4.15 -11.62
C ARG A 35 -2.16 5.29 -11.62
N ALA A 36 -3.10 5.28 -12.58
CA ALA A 36 -4.08 6.35 -12.73
C ALA A 36 -4.96 6.53 -11.47
N GLU A 37 -5.29 5.45 -10.79
CA GLU A 37 -6.03 5.47 -9.53
C GLU A 37 -5.16 5.93 -8.35
N GLY A 38 -3.84 5.80 -8.46
CA GLY A 38 -2.89 5.98 -7.38
C GLY A 38 -3.04 4.93 -6.27
N GLY A 39 -2.36 5.17 -5.16
CA GLY A 39 -2.37 4.32 -3.98
C GLY A 39 -0.96 4.05 -3.49
N PHE A 40 -0.75 2.87 -2.92
CA PHE A 40 0.52 2.49 -2.32
C PHE A 40 0.99 1.13 -2.84
N LYS A 41 2.31 0.98 -2.94
CA LYS A 41 2.95 -0.28 -3.31
C LYS A 41 4.14 -0.60 -2.42
N ILE A 42 4.45 -1.88 -2.37
CA ILE A 42 5.71 -2.43 -1.84
C ILE A 42 6.21 -3.40 -2.91
N ASP A 43 7.46 -3.24 -3.32
CA ASP A 43 8.03 -4.12 -4.35
C ASP A 43 8.24 -5.52 -3.77
N ILE A 44 7.99 -6.56 -4.57
CA ILE A 44 8.27 -7.96 -4.17
C ILE A 44 9.70 -8.28 -4.60
N PRO A 45 10.60 -8.72 -3.69
CA PRO A 45 11.95 -9.09 -4.07
C PRO A 45 11.96 -10.13 -5.19
N GLU A 46 12.87 -10.03 -6.16
CA GLU A 46 12.88 -10.90 -7.35
C GLU A 46 12.87 -12.40 -7.01
N ARG A 47 13.55 -12.79 -5.93
CA ARG A 47 13.59 -14.17 -5.41
C ARG A 47 12.23 -14.70 -4.95
N ASP A 48 11.31 -13.81 -4.61
CA ASP A 48 9.98 -14.10 -4.08
C ASP A 48 8.88 -13.91 -5.14
N ILE A 49 9.26 -13.46 -6.34
CA ILE A 49 8.36 -13.38 -7.49
C ILE A 49 8.09 -14.80 -7.99
N PRO A 50 6.83 -15.25 -8.08
CA PRO A 50 6.51 -16.59 -8.54
C PRO A 50 7.02 -16.81 -9.96
N GLU A 51 7.85 -17.83 -10.20
CA GLU A 51 8.25 -18.20 -11.57
C GLU A 51 7.00 -18.55 -12.39
N ARG A 52 6.59 -17.67 -13.31
CA ARG A 52 5.58 -18.00 -14.34
C ARG A 52 6.26 -18.11 -15.69
N ASN A 53 6.73 -19.31 -16.01
CA ASN A 53 7.01 -19.86 -17.35
C ASN A 53 7.15 -18.84 -18.50
N GLY A 54 8.16 -17.97 -18.44
CA GLY A 54 8.63 -17.18 -19.59
C GLY A 54 7.70 -16.10 -20.15
N TYR A 55 6.61 -15.71 -19.46
CA TYR A 55 5.80 -14.56 -19.87
C TYR A 55 6.25 -13.32 -19.12
N TYR A 56 6.41 -12.19 -19.85
CA TYR A 56 6.59 -10.86 -19.26
C TYR A 56 5.59 -10.68 -18.13
N MET A 57 6.09 -10.65 -16.88
CA MET A 57 5.22 -10.44 -15.75
C MET A 57 4.64 -9.05 -15.86
N ASP A 58 3.31 -8.96 -15.97
CA ASP A 58 2.62 -7.70 -15.75
C ASP A 58 3.13 -7.17 -14.40
N SER A 59 3.70 -5.96 -14.43
CA SER A 59 4.23 -5.23 -13.27
C SER A 59 3.30 -5.19 -12.05
N ASN A 60 2.01 -5.45 -12.22
CA ASN A 60 1.07 -5.60 -11.11
C ASN A 60 1.30 -6.88 -10.27
N TYR A 61 2.01 -7.88 -10.81
CA TYR A 61 2.35 -9.13 -10.12
C TYR A 61 3.74 -9.12 -9.48
N THR A 62 4.53 -8.07 -9.70
CA THR A 62 5.85 -7.90 -9.08
C THR A 62 5.81 -6.95 -7.87
N ILE A 63 4.61 -6.54 -7.46
CA ILE A 63 4.39 -5.61 -6.34
C ILE A 63 3.20 -6.08 -5.51
N GLN A 64 3.27 -5.83 -4.21
CA GLN A 64 2.08 -5.75 -3.38
C GLN A 64 1.47 -4.36 -3.56
N GLN A 65 0.14 -4.26 -3.62
CA GLN A 65 -0.52 -3.01 -3.95
C GLN A 65 -1.88 -2.83 -3.28
N LEU A 66 -2.15 -1.59 -2.90
CA LEU A 66 -3.48 -1.11 -2.53
C LEU A 66 -3.79 0.14 -3.36
N ARG A 67 -4.88 0.11 -4.11
CA ARG A 67 -5.33 1.19 -5.00
C ARG A 67 -6.48 1.96 -4.40
N TRP A 68 -6.60 3.23 -4.77
CA TRP A 68 -7.78 4.00 -4.42
C TRP A 68 -9.01 3.55 -5.21
N GLU A 69 -10.12 3.35 -4.51
CA GLU A 69 -11.43 3.26 -5.10
C GLU A 69 -12.48 3.79 -4.12
N ASN A 70 -13.22 4.85 -4.50
CA ASN A 70 -14.31 5.42 -3.70
C ASN A 70 -13.92 5.75 -2.24
N GLY A 71 -12.70 6.26 -2.04
CA GLY A 71 -12.14 6.57 -0.71
C GLY A 71 -11.60 5.36 0.05
N PHE A 72 -11.57 4.17 -0.56
CA PHE A 72 -10.97 2.97 0.01
C PHE A 72 -9.63 2.66 -0.62
N LEU A 73 -8.72 2.09 0.18
CA LEU A 73 -7.53 1.39 -0.30
C LEU A 73 -7.79 -0.11 -0.34
N LYS A 74 -7.70 -0.73 -1.52
CA LYS A 74 -7.90 -2.17 -1.71
C LYS A 74 -7.06 -2.75 -2.85
N SER A 75 -6.78 -4.05 -2.83
CA SER A 75 -5.84 -4.68 -3.77
C SER A 75 -6.38 -4.96 -5.17
N MET A 76 -7.67 -4.73 -5.44
CA MET A 76 -8.27 -4.85 -6.78
C MET A 76 -8.05 -6.22 -7.47
N GLY A 77 -7.89 -7.30 -6.71
CA GLY A 77 -7.62 -8.65 -7.24
C GLY A 77 -6.12 -8.94 -7.49
N TYR A 78 -5.24 -7.99 -7.21
CA TYR A 78 -3.79 -8.18 -7.19
C TYR A 78 -3.31 -8.59 -5.80
N ILE A 79 -2.00 -8.85 -5.70
CA ILE A 79 -1.34 -9.15 -4.43
C ILE A 79 -1.49 -7.94 -3.52
N GLY A 80 -2.24 -8.12 -2.43
CA GLY A 80 -2.47 -7.08 -1.43
C GLY A 80 -1.39 -7.06 -0.36
N PHE A 81 -1.49 -6.09 0.54
CA PHE A 81 -0.67 -6.02 1.73
C PHE A 81 -1.10 -7.10 2.72
N SER A 82 -0.15 -7.62 3.51
CA SER A 82 -0.44 -8.45 4.68
C SER A 82 -1.23 -7.66 5.73
N GLU A 83 -1.74 -8.35 6.75
CA GLU A 83 -2.44 -7.72 7.87
C GLU A 83 -1.55 -6.71 8.60
N LYS A 84 -0.31 -7.09 8.91
CA LYS A 84 0.68 -6.22 9.55
C LYS A 84 0.95 -4.96 8.72
N GLN A 85 1.23 -5.11 7.43
CA GLN A 85 1.49 -3.98 6.53
C GLN A 85 0.25 -3.08 6.39
N THR A 86 -0.94 -3.66 6.34
CA THR A 86 -2.19 -2.90 6.25
C THR A 86 -2.45 -2.12 7.56
N LEU A 87 -2.18 -2.71 8.72
CA LEU A 87 -2.25 -2.02 10.02
C LEU A 87 -1.26 -0.86 10.10
N LEU A 88 -0.01 -1.08 9.70
CA LEU A 88 1.00 -0.03 9.69
C LEU A 88 0.62 1.11 8.73
N LEU A 89 0.08 0.78 7.55
CA LEU A 89 -0.43 1.79 6.62
C LEU A 89 -1.60 2.58 7.21
N TYR A 90 -2.52 1.91 7.92
CA TYR A 90 -3.61 2.58 8.63
C TYR A 90 -3.07 3.60 9.64
N HIS A 91 -2.11 3.21 10.50
CA HIS A 91 -1.50 4.13 11.46
C HIS A 91 -0.75 5.28 10.79
N SER A 92 -0.08 5.00 9.66
CA SER A 92 0.62 6.02 8.87
C SER A 92 -0.33 7.06 8.30
N ILE A 93 -1.48 6.62 7.77
CA ILE A 93 -2.53 7.52 7.28
C ILE A 93 -3.14 8.28 8.46
N ALA A 94 -3.49 7.61 9.54
CA ALA A 94 -4.04 8.24 10.74
C ALA A 94 -3.12 9.32 11.32
N ASN A 95 -1.80 9.10 11.31
CA ASN A 95 -0.81 10.10 11.71
C ASN A 95 -0.83 11.33 10.78
N ALA A 96 -0.94 11.11 9.48
CA ALA A 96 -0.92 12.19 8.48
C ALA A 96 -2.19 13.06 8.46
N ILE A 97 -3.37 12.46 8.70
CA ILE A 97 -4.66 13.17 8.55
C ILE A 97 -5.52 13.19 9.81
N GLY A 98 -5.06 12.60 10.92
CA GLY A 98 -5.81 12.45 12.16
C GLY A 98 -6.69 11.18 12.17
N GLU A 99 -6.75 10.51 13.32
CA GLU A 99 -7.46 9.24 13.51
C GLU A 99 -8.95 9.31 13.16
N ASN A 100 -9.61 10.45 13.37
CA ASN A 100 -11.02 10.65 13.05
C ASN A 100 -11.32 10.67 11.54
N ASN A 101 -10.29 10.73 10.69
CA ASN A 101 -10.42 10.83 9.23
C ASN A 101 -10.09 9.54 8.49
N VAL A 102 -9.86 8.43 9.22
CA VAL A 102 -9.56 7.13 8.63
C VAL A 102 -10.21 6.01 9.44
N LEU A 103 -10.70 4.98 8.75
CA LEU A 103 -11.30 3.80 9.35
C LEU A 103 -10.63 2.53 8.84
N LEU A 104 -10.48 1.55 9.73
CA LEU A 104 -10.08 0.19 9.40
C LEU A 104 -11.33 -0.71 9.39
N ILE A 105 -11.58 -1.39 8.27
CA ILE A 105 -12.83 -2.14 7.99
C ILE A 105 -12.55 -3.55 7.46
#